data_AF-A0A5M8SH15-F1
#
_entry.id   AF-A0A5M8SH15-F1
#
_cell.length_a   1.000
_cell.length_b   1.000
_cell.length_c   1.000
_cell.angle_alpha   90.00
_cell.angle_beta   90.00
_cell.angle_gamma   90.00
#
_symmetry.space_group_name_H-M   'P 1'
#
loop_
_entity.id
_entity.type
_entity.pdbx_description
1 polymer ?
#
loop_
_entity_poly.entity_id
_entity_poly.type
_entity_poly.pdbx_seq_one_letter_code
_entity_poly.pdbx_strand_id
1 'polypeptide(L)'
;MQRAMSSVDPALPFSGFYRMSDLQHETLATQRIEVALLGTMVGLALLLSAIGIFALVANMVAQRSREIGIRLALGSTLSQAIFHFAAVGLRASVAGLLAGLPVSAAALPVIRHVLYGVGVYDAPTIAGVAAMLLLVAIGATALPALRIARIDPASTLRDE
;
A
#
# COMPACT_ATOMS: atom_id res chain seq x y z
N MET A 1 -20.47 -6.16 46.95
CA MET A 1 -19.42 -5.79 47.93
C MET A 1 -19.23 -4.28 48.12
N GLN A 2 -19.62 -3.40 47.19
CA GLN A 2 -19.47 -1.94 47.34
C GLN A 2 -20.38 -1.25 48.38
N ARG A 3 -21.45 -1.90 48.84
CA ARG A 3 -22.38 -1.32 49.84
C ARG A 3 -21.96 -1.56 51.30
N ALA A 4 -20.92 -2.35 51.56
CA ALA A 4 -20.55 -2.75 52.92
C ALA A 4 -19.42 -1.90 53.54
N MET A 5 -18.81 -0.96 52.79
CA MET A 5 -17.63 -0.19 53.23
C MET A 5 -17.88 1.31 53.44
N SER A 6 -19.13 1.79 53.34
CA SER A 6 -19.46 3.21 53.53
C SER A 6 -19.68 3.62 55.00
N SER A 7 -19.38 2.75 55.97
CA SER A 7 -19.64 3.01 57.38
C SER A 7 -18.42 3.44 58.20
N VAL A 8 -17.23 3.60 57.58
CA VAL A 8 -15.99 3.72 58.37
C VAL A 8 -15.42 5.14 58.48
N ASP A 9 -15.44 6.01 57.45
CA ASP A 9 -15.02 7.41 57.64
C ASP A 9 -15.33 8.34 56.45
N PRO A 10 -16.10 9.43 56.62
CA PRO A 10 -16.35 10.41 55.55
C PRO A 10 -15.23 11.45 55.36
N ALA A 11 -14.19 11.48 56.21
CA ALA A 11 -13.17 12.53 56.19
C ALA A 11 -11.94 12.22 55.31
N LEU A 12 -11.91 11.07 54.63
CA LEU A 12 -10.84 10.73 53.70
C LEU A 12 -11.06 11.48 52.37
N PRO A 13 -10.08 12.27 51.86
CA PRO A 13 -10.16 12.81 50.52
C PRO A 13 -10.11 11.63 49.54
N PHE A 14 -11.28 11.21 49.07
CA PHE A 14 -11.44 10.21 48.03
C PHE A 14 -10.96 10.82 46.71
N SER A 15 -9.65 10.84 46.47
CA SER A 15 -9.13 10.83 45.12
C SER A 15 -9.59 9.51 44.50
N GLY A 16 -10.53 9.61 43.55
CA GLY A 16 -11.09 8.44 42.88
C GLY A 16 -9.96 7.51 42.42
N PHE A 17 -10.03 6.25 42.83
CA PHE A 17 -9.16 5.21 42.31
C PHE A 17 -9.47 5.00 40.83
N TYR A 18 -8.95 5.86 39.96
CA TYR A 18 -8.72 5.45 38.58
C TYR A 18 -7.66 4.37 38.65
N ARG A 19 -8.04 3.12 38.37
CA ARG A 19 -7.03 2.10 38.10
C ARG A 19 -6.24 2.57 36.89
N MET A 20 -4.93 2.36 36.87
CA MET A 20 -4.12 2.57 35.66
C MET A 20 -4.72 1.86 34.43
N SER A 21 -5.54 0.81 34.62
CA SER A 21 -6.28 0.13 33.56
C SER A 21 -7.35 1.00 32.90
N ASP A 22 -8.03 1.87 33.65
CA ASP A 22 -9.18 2.61 33.14
C ASP A 22 -8.73 3.81 32.29
N LEU A 23 -7.61 4.46 32.66
CA LEU A 23 -6.95 5.48 31.84
C LEU A 23 -6.25 4.88 30.60
N GLN A 24 -5.78 3.63 30.68
CA GLN A 24 -5.25 2.92 29.52
C GLN A 24 -6.34 2.60 28.50
N HIS A 25 -7.54 2.22 28.93
CA HIS A 25 -8.63 1.90 27.99
C HIS A 25 -9.10 3.12 27.19
N GLU A 26 -9.17 4.30 27.81
CA GLU A 26 -9.61 5.52 27.13
C GLU A 26 -8.52 6.06 26.17
N THR A 27 -7.25 6.03 26.59
CA THR A 27 -6.12 6.49 25.77
C THR A 27 -5.84 5.53 24.59
N LEU A 28 -5.92 4.22 24.82
CA LEU A 28 -5.72 3.21 23.77
C LEU A 28 -6.91 3.13 22.79
N ALA A 29 -8.12 3.51 23.22
CA ALA A 29 -9.29 3.55 22.32
C ALA A 29 -9.12 4.62 21.23
N THR A 30 -8.71 5.83 21.59
CA THR A 30 -8.43 6.92 20.64
C THR A 30 -7.30 6.54 19.68
N GLN A 31 -6.20 5.99 20.20
CA GLN A 31 -5.06 5.58 19.38
C GLN A 31 -5.42 4.46 18.38
N ARG A 32 -6.29 3.51 18.77
CA ARG A 32 -6.77 2.45 17.87
C ARG A 32 -7.61 3.00 16.72
N ILE A 33 -8.43 4.01 16.98
CA ILE A 33 -9.26 4.64 15.94
C ILE A 33 -8.36 5.38 14.93
N GLU A 34 -7.35 6.12 15.41
CA GLU A 34 -6.39 6.79 14.53
C GLU A 34 -5.62 5.81 13.64
N VAL A 35 -5.09 4.73 14.21
CA VAL A 35 -4.38 3.68 13.45
C VAL A 35 -5.32 3.00 12.45
N ALA A 36 -6.58 2.76 12.81
CA ALA A 36 -7.56 2.19 11.89
C ALA A 36 -7.90 3.14 10.73
N LEU A 37 -8.05 4.44 10.99
CA LEU A 37 -8.28 5.44 9.94
C LEU A 37 -7.06 5.57 9.02
N LEU A 38 -5.86 5.66 9.58
CA LEU A 38 -4.63 5.68 8.79
C LEU A 38 -4.47 4.38 7.97
N GLY A 39 -4.77 3.23 8.58
CA GLY A 39 -4.72 1.93 7.91
C GLY A 39 -5.70 1.84 6.73
N THR A 40 -6.93 2.35 6.88
CA THR A 40 -7.90 2.38 5.78
C THR A 40 -7.48 3.35 4.69
N MET A 41 -6.95 4.53 5.02
CA MET A 41 -6.41 5.48 4.04
C MET A 41 -5.23 4.90 3.26
N VAL A 42 -4.30 4.22 3.93
CA VAL A 42 -3.19 3.50 3.28
C VAL A 42 -3.74 2.40 2.37
N GLY A 43 -4.73 1.63 2.82
CA GLY A 43 -5.40 0.62 1.99
C GLY A 43 -6.01 1.21 0.72
N LEU A 44 -6.72 2.34 0.83
CA LEU A 44 -7.29 3.05 -0.32
C LEU A 44 -6.22 3.60 -1.26
N ALA A 45 -5.14 4.18 -0.72
CA ALA A 45 -4.02 4.69 -1.50
C ALA A 45 -3.34 3.55 -2.29
N LEU A 46 -3.14 2.38 -1.66
CA LEU A 46 -2.60 1.19 -2.32
C LEU A 46 -3.52 0.70 -3.44
N LEU A 47 -4.84 0.64 -3.18
CA LEU A 47 -5.82 0.26 -4.20
C LEU A 47 -5.79 1.23 -5.39
N LEU A 48 -5.81 2.53 -5.13
CA LEU A 48 -5.77 3.55 -6.18
C LEU A 48 -4.47 3.48 -6.99
N SER A 49 -3.34 3.27 -6.32
CA SER A 49 -2.04 3.06 -6.97
C SER A 49 -2.05 1.81 -7.87
N ALA A 50 -2.57 0.69 -7.37
CA ALA A 50 -2.70 -0.55 -8.14
C ALA A 50 -3.60 -0.36 -9.37
N ILE A 51 -4.73 0.32 -9.23
CA ILE A 51 -5.64 0.64 -10.33
C ILE A 51 -4.94 1.54 -11.36
N GLY A 52 -4.20 2.55 -10.92
CA GLY A 52 -3.46 3.46 -11.80
C GLY A 52 -2.40 2.73 -12.61
N ILE A 53 -1.59 1.87 -11.96
CA ILE A 53 -0.58 1.04 -12.64
C ILE A 53 -1.25 0.07 -13.61
N PHE A 54 -2.34 -0.58 -13.20
CA PHE A 54 -3.12 -1.47 -14.06
C PHE A 54 -3.63 -0.74 -15.31
N ALA A 55 -4.27 0.42 -15.13
CA ALA A 55 -4.83 1.21 -16.23
C ALA A 55 -3.74 1.70 -17.18
N LEU A 56 -2.59 2.14 -16.65
CA LEU A 56 -1.44 2.57 -17.43
C LEU A 56 -0.93 1.44 -18.34
N VAL A 57 -0.65 0.26 -17.76
CA VAL A 57 -0.12 -0.89 -18.52
C VAL A 57 -1.17 -1.42 -19.49
N ALA A 58 -2.43 -1.52 -19.08
CA ALA A 58 -3.51 -1.97 -19.95
C ALA A 58 -3.70 -1.04 -21.17
N ASN A 59 -3.62 0.28 -20.97
CA ASN A 59 -3.68 1.24 -22.07
C ASN A 59 -2.48 1.13 -23.01
N MET A 60 -1.26 0.93 -22.49
CA MET A 60 -0.08 0.71 -23.32
C MET A 60 -0.21 -0.55 -24.19
N VAL A 61 -0.74 -1.65 -23.62
CA VAL A 61 -1.00 -2.88 -24.36
C VAL A 61 -2.07 -2.67 -25.42
N ALA A 62 -3.17 -1.99 -25.10
CA ALA A 62 -4.24 -1.70 -26.05
C ALA A 62 -3.74 -0.85 -27.24
N GLN A 63 -2.98 0.22 -26.98
CA GLN A 63 -2.43 1.08 -28.03
C GLN A 63 -1.39 0.37 -28.90
N ARG A 64 -0.66 -0.62 -28.37
CA ARG A 64 0.38 -1.37 -29.09
C ARG A 64 -0.05 -2.76 -29.52
N SER A 65 -1.34 -3.10 -29.45
CA SER A 65 -1.84 -4.44 -29.80
C SER A 65 -1.49 -4.84 -31.23
N ARG A 66 -1.48 -3.87 -32.18
CA ARG A 66 -1.07 -4.09 -33.58
C ARG A 66 0.42 -4.45 -33.72
N GLU A 67 1.31 -3.69 -33.09
CA GLU A 67 2.75 -3.97 -33.09
C GLU A 67 3.06 -5.33 -32.46
N ILE A 68 2.34 -5.67 -31.38
CA ILE A 68 2.45 -6.95 -30.68
C ILE A 68 2.00 -8.10 -31.59
N GLY A 69 0.85 -7.95 -32.27
CA GLY A 69 0.33 -8.95 -33.20
C GLY A 69 1.29 -9.22 -34.38
N ILE A 70 1.86 -8.16 -34.96
CA ILE A 70 2.86 -8.27 -36.03
C ILE A 70 4.13 -8.98 -35.52
N ARG A 71 4.63 -8.62 -34.33
CA ARG A 71 5.79 -9.29 -33.72
C ARG A 71 5.54 -10.77 -33.44
N LEU A 72 4.34 -11.14 -32.96
CA LEU A 72 3.97 -12.53 -32.77
C LEU A 72 3.89 -13.29 -34.11
N ALA A 73 3.30 -12.70 -35.14
CA ALA A 73 3.21 -13.30 -36.47
C ALA A 73 4.59 -13.53 -37.12
N LEU A 74 5.56 -12.66 -36.82
CA LEU A 74 6.96 -12.79 -37.24
C LEU A 74 7.76 -13.80 -36.38
N GLY A 75 7.12 -14.49 -35.43
CA GLY A 75 7.73 -15.54 -34.62
C GLY A 75 8.30 -15.09 -33.27
N SER A 76 7.99 -13.87 -32.80
CA SER A 76 8.41 -13.48 -31.44
C SER A 76 7.65 -14.28 -30.38
N THR A 77 8.34 -14.66 -29.32
CA THR A 77 7.71 -15.40 -28.23
C THR A 77 6.77 -14.50 -27.41
N LEU A 78 5.57 -14.99 -27.13
CA LEU A 78 4.58 -14.32 -26.30
C LEU A 78 5.15 -13.92 -24.92
N SER A 79 6.02 -14.77 -24.35
CA SER A 79 6.69 -14.51 -23.07
C SER A 79 7.57 -13.25 -23.09
N GLN A 80 8.28 -12.99 -24.20
CA GLN A 80 9.09 -11.77 -24.35
C GLN A 80 8.22 -10.51 -24.36
N ALA A 81 7.05 -10.56 -25.01
CA ALA A 81 6.11 -9.45 -25.01
C ALA A 81 5.57 -9.19 -23.60
N ILE A 82 5.10 -10.24 -22.90
CA ILE A 82 4.59 -10.13 -21.52
C ILE A 82 5.65 -9.54 -20.59
N PHE A 83 6.88 -10.07 -20.62
CA PHE A 83 7.97 -9.60 -19.78
C PHE A 83 8.34 -8.14 -20.07
N HIS A 84 8.36 -7.74 -21.35
CA HIS A 84 8.70 -6.37 -21.73
C HIS A 84 7.74 -5.35 -21.13
N PHE A 85 6.42 -5.58 -21.25
CA PHE A 85 5.42 -4.66 -20.71
C PHE A 85 5.33 -4.69 -19.18
N ALA A 86 5.45 -5.88 -18.57
CA ALA A 86 5.55 -6.00 -17.11
C ALA A 86 6.76 -5.23 -16.56
N ALA A 87 7.91 -5.33 -17.24
CA ALA A 87 9.13 -4.61 -16.85
C ALA A 87 8.98 -3.09 -16.95
N VAL A 88 8.22 -2.55 -17.91
CA VAL A 88 7.95 -1.11 -18.00
C VAL A 88 7.17 -0.64 -16.77
N GLY A 89 6.09 -1.33 -16.40
CA GLY A 89 5.32 -1.02 -15.21
C GLY A 89 6.17 -1.13 -13.93
N LEU A 90 6.95 -2.20 -13.80
CA LEU A 90 7.80 -2.43 -12.64
C LEU A 90 8.90 -1.37 -12.51
N ARG A 91 9.53 -0.95 -13.62
CA ARG A 91 10.53 0.13 -13.61
C ARG A 91 9.94 1.45 -13.14
N ALA A 92 8.71 1.78 -13.57
CA ALA A 92 8.02 2.97 -13.09
C ALA A 92 7.75 2.90 -11.59
N SER A 93 7.32 1.74 -11.07
CA SER A 93 7.12 1.53 -9.63
C SER A 93 8.42 1.63 -8.83
N VAL A 94 9.53 1.06 -9.33
CA VAL A 94 10.85 1.18 -8.69
C VAL A 94 11.33 2.62 -8.69
N ALA A 95 11.16 3.37 -9.79
CA ALA A 95 11.49 4.78 -9.85
C ALA A 95 10.68 5.60 -8.83
N GLY A 96 9.38 5.29 -8.71
CA GLY A 96 8.50 5.86 -7.70
C GLY A 96 8.95 5.56 -6.27
N LEU A 97 9.38 4.32 -5.98
CA LEU A 97 9.94 3.93 -4.68
C LEU A 97 11.23 4.69 -4.36
N LEU A 98 12.16 4.77 -5.31
CA LEU A 98 13.42 5.48 -5.15
C LEU A 98 13.23 6.98 -4.94
N ALA A 99 12.21 7.58 -5.56
CA ALA A 99 11.84 8.97 -5.33
C ALA A 99 11.04 9.16 -4.03
N GLY A 100 10.19 8.20 -3.65
CA GLY A 100 9.35 8.27 -2.46
C GLY A 100 10.13 8.12 -1.15
N LEU A 101 11.17 7.28 -1.12
CA LEU A 101 12.03 7.10 0.06
C LEU A 101 12.66 8.40 0.60
N PRO A 102 13.35 9.23 -0.22
CA PRO A 102 13.91 10.49 0.25
C PRO A 102 12.82 11.51 0.63
N VAL A 103 11.69 11.53 -0.10
CA VAL A 103 10.55 12.40 0.24
C VAL A 103 9.97 12.02 1.60
N SER A 104 9.79 10.73 1.86
CA SER A 104 9.35 10.21 3.15
C SER A 104 10.36 10.60 4.24
N ALA A 105 11.65 10.30 4.05
CA ALA A 105 12.71 10.66 4.99
C ALA A 105 12.75 12.15 5.32
N ALA A 106 12.47 13.03 4.35
CA ALA A 106 12.39 14.48 4.56
C ALA A 106 11.14 14.92 5.36
N ALA A 107 10.03 14.17 5.27
CA ALA A 107 8.80 14.45 6.00
C ALA A 107 8.86 14.01 7.48
N LEU A 108 9.62 12.95 7.78
CA LEU A 108 9.74 12.39 9.13
C LEU A 108 10.14 13.40 10.23
N PRO A 109 11.14 14.28 10.04
CA PRO A 109 11.52 15.30 11.02
C PRO A 109 10.38 16.28 11.37
N VAL A 110 9.45 16.54 10.44
CA VAL A 110 8.32 17.46 10.65
C VAL A 110 7.36 16.90 11.71
N ILE A 111 7.20 15.58 11.73
CA ILE A 111 6.24 14.89 12.60
C ILE A 111 6.93 14.30 13.85
N ARG A 112 8.25 14.50 14.01
CA ARG A 112 9.02 13.97 15.16
C ARG A 112 8.44 14.33 16.53
N HIS A 113 7.77 15.47 16.64
CA HIS A 113 7.17 15.95 17.88
C HIS A 113 5.88 15.20 18.25
N VAL A 114 5.34 14.41 17.32
CA VAL A 114 4.16 13.56 17.50
C VAL A 114 4.58 12.09 17.71
N LEU A 115 5.78 11.69 17.27
CA LEU A 115 6.34 10.36 17.50
C LEU A 115 6.95 10.26 18.91
N TYR A 116 6.16 9.83 19.90
CA TYR A 116 6.68 9.44 21.21
C TYR A 116 7.06 7.94 21.21
N GLY A 117 8.32 7.63 21.55
CA GLY A 117 8.77 6.26 21.83
C GLY A 117 9.14 5.39 20.62
N VAL A 118 9.10 5.91 19.39
CA VAL A 118 9.47 5.18 18.16
C VAL A 118 10.65 5.91 17.48
N GLY A 119 11.67 5.16 17.09
CA GLY A 119 12.82 5.73 16.36
C GLY A 119 12.35 6.32 15.03
N VAL A 120 12.82 7.53 14.71
CA VAL A 120 12.47 8.24 13.47
C VAL A 120 12.77 7.33 12.26
N TYR A 121 13.94 6.71 12.21
CA TYR A 121 14.32 5.82 11.10
C TYR A 121 14.21 4.35 11.50
N ASP A 122 12.99 3.80 11.50
CA ASP A 122 12.76 2.38 11.74
C ASP A 122 12.95 1.55 10.45
N ALA A 123 14.17 1.05 10.26
CA ALA A 123 14.58 0.26 9.10
C ALA A 123 13.67 -0.94 8.76
N PRO A 124 13.25 -1.81 9.71
CA PRO A 124 12.35 -2.92 9.40
C PRO A 124 10.99 -2.44 8.88
N THR A 125 10.43 -1.36 9.43
CA THR A 125 9.16 -0.79 8.95
C THR A 125 9.29 -0.23 7.54
N ILE A 126 10.36 0.53 7.26
CA ILE A 126 10.62 1.07 5.91
C ILE A 126 10.81 -0.07 4.90
N ALA A 127 11.59 -1.09 5.24
CA ALA A 127 11.81 -2.25 4.39
C ALA A 127 10.51 -3.05 4.15
N GLY A 128 9.68 -3.22 5.18
CA GLY A 128 8.38 -3.88 5.08
C GLY A 128 7.42 -3.14 4.14
N VAL A 129 7.34 -1.82 4.25
CA VAL A 129 6.52 -0.98 3.36
C VAL A 129 7.03 -1.04 1.92
N ALA A 130 8.34 -0.96 1.70
CA ALA A 130 8.93 -1.07 0.37
C ALA A 130 8.64 -2.44 -0.28
N ALA A 131 8.77 -3.53 0.48
CA ALA A 131 8.45 -4.88 0.02
C ALA A 131 6.96 -5.03 -0.31
N MET A 132 6.07 -4.51 0.55
CA MET A 132 4.62 -4.50 0.32
C MET A 132 4.27 -3.76 -0.98
N LEU A 133 4.84 -2.57 -1.20
CA LEU A 133 4.62 -1.78 -2.42
C LEU A 133 5.12 -2.52 -3.68
N LEU A 134 6.26 -3.19 -3.60
CA LEU A 134 6.78 -4.02 -4.70
C LEU A 134 5.83 -5.18 -5.02
N LEU A 135 5.32 -5.89 -4.02
CA LEU A 135 4.37 -6.98 -4.23
C LEU A 135 3.08 -6.49 -4.91
N VAL A 136 2.55 -5.35 -4.47
CA VAL A 136 1.38 -4.71 -5.09
C VAL A 136 1.68 -4.33 -6.54
N ALA A 137 2.83 -3.72 -6.81
CA ALA A 137 3.24 -3.36 -8.17
C ALA A 137 3.40 -4.58 -9.09
N ILE A 138 4.01 -5.66 -8.60
CA ILE A 138 4.12 -6.92 -9.36
C ILE A 138 2.73 -7.48 -9.68
N GLY A 139 1.85 -7.55 -8.68
CA GLY A 139 0.47 -8.01 -8.88
C GLY A 139 -0.29 -7.16 -9.90
N ALA A 140 -0.22 -5.83 -9.75
CA ALA A 140 -0.92 -4.87 -10.61
C ALA A 140 -0.42 -4.88 -12.06
N THR A 141 0.87 -5.14 -12.30
CA THR A 141 1.47 -5.18 -13.65
C THR A 141 1.36 -6.55 -14.32
N ALA A 142 1.37 -7.64 -13.56
CA ALA A 142 1.29 -9.00 -14.11
C ALA A 142 -0.07 -9.29 -14.76
N LEU A 143 -1.18 -8.91 -14.09
CA LEU A 143 -2.55 -9.11 -14.59
C LEU A 143 -2.80 -8.55 -16.00
N PRO A 144 -2.53 -7.26 -16.29
CA PRO A 144 -2.73 -6.68 -17.62
C PRO A 144 -1.69 -7.19 -18.62
N ALA A 145 -0.45 -7.49 -18.21
CA ALA A 145 0.55 -8.07 -19.10
C ALA A 145 0.13 -9.47 -19.60
N LEU A 146 -0.48 -10.30 -18.74
CA LEU A 146 -1.02 -11.60 -19.15
C LEU A 146 -2.17 -11.50 -20.16
N ARG A 147 -2.85 -10.35 -20.27
CA ARG A 147 -3.87 -10.15 -21.33
C ARG A 147 -3.27 -10.18 -22.73
N ILE A 148 -1.97 -9.94 -22.90
CA ILE A 148 -1.27 -10.08 -24.18
C ILE A 148 -1.42 -11.50 -24.75
N ALA A 149 -1.49 -12.52 -23.89
CA ALA A 149 -1.72 -13.91 -24.29
C ALA A 149 -3.06 -14.15 -25.00
N ARG A 150 -4.01 -13.22 -24.84
CA ARG A 150 -5.34 -13.30 -25.48
C ARG A 150 -5.41 -12.58 -26.82
N ILE A 151 -4.34 -11.90 -27.24
CA ILE A 151 -4.29 -11.24 -28.55
C ILE A 151 -4.09 -12.34 -29.60
N ASP A 152 -5.08 -12.56 -30.45
CA ASP A 152 -4.97 -13.43 -31.61
C ASP A 152 -4.38 -12.66 -32.79
N PRO A 153 -3.18 -13.03 -33.29
CA PRO A 153 -2.54 -12.38 -34.44
C PRO A 153 -3.41 -12.42 -35.70
N ALA A 154 -4.17 -13.50 -35.89
CA ALA A 154 -4.98 -13.69 -37.08
C ALA A 154 -6.22 -12.77 -37.09
N SER A 155 -6.81 -12.50 -35.92
CA SER A 155 -7.92 -11.56 -35.81
C SER A 155 -7.44 -10.11 -35.91
N THR A 156 -6.29 -9.79 -35.33
CA THR A 156 -5.71 -8.42 -35.39
C THR A 156 -5.32 -7.97 -36.80
N LEU A 157 -5.06 -8.91 -37.72
CA LEU A 157 -4.77 -8.64 -39.13
C LEU A 157 -6.02 -8.66 -40.04
N ARG A 158 -7.16 -9.16 -39.53
CA ARG A 158 -8.39 -9.39 -40.30
C ARG A 158 -9.50 -8.39 -40.01
N ASP A 159 -9.38 -7.58 -38.95
CA ASP A 159 -10.25 -6.43 -38.69
C ASP A 159 -9.95 -5.23 -39.62
N GLU A 160 -9.25 -5.45 -40.74
CA GLU A 160 -9.05 -4.57 -41.91
C GLU A 160 -9.63 -5.25 -43.16
#